data_AF-X1BGF3-F1
#
_entry.id   AF-X1BGF3-F1
#
_cell.length_a   1.000
_cell.length_b   1.000
_cell.length_c   1.000
_cell.angle_alpha   90.00
_cell.angle_beta   90.00
_cell.angle_gamma   90.00
#
_symmetry.space_group_name_H-M   'P 1'
#
loop_
_entity.id
_entity.type
_entity.pdbx_description
1 polymer ?
#
loop_
_entity_poly.entity_id
_entity_poly.type
_entity_poly.pdbx_seq_one_letter_code
_entity_poly.pdbx_strand_id
1 'polypeptide(L)'
;MKRMQKQYYPFFLIIVALAGWLIRGAGYLLLGEKKRAIIIFIAITLTFTIGIYIASIGVIDYVNAKAWFVAQVFNSPLVIILGSISAASDYPIYGRTYDIGQIYTS
;
A
#
# COMPACT_ATOMS: atom_id res chain seq x y z
N MET A 1 6.08 12.07 36.57
CA MET A 1 5.52 11.20 35.50
C MET A 1 6.20 11.30 34.12
N LYS A 2 7.27 12.09 33.90
CA LYS A 2 7.92 12.26 32.57
C LYS A 2 8.98 11.19 32.20
N ARG A 3 9.44 10.36 33.13
CA ARG A 3 10.57 9.42 32.89
C ARG A 3 10.15 8.06 32.32
N MET A 4 8.93 7.60 32.59
CA MET A 4 8.39 6.30 32.13
C MET A 4 7.92 6.32 30.66
N GLN A 5 7.72 7.49 30.04
CA GLN A 5 7.23 7.58 28.65
C GLN A 5 8.28 7.10 27.62
N LYS A 6 9.58 7.33 27.86
CA LYS A 6 10.64 7.12 26.86
C LYS A 6 10.79 5.67 26.39
N GLN A 7 10.38 4.70 27.21
CA GLN A 7 10.51 3.26 26.91
C GLN A 7 9.31 2.69 26.14
N TYR A 8 8.13 3.32 26.22
CA TYR A 8 6.95 2.96 25.42
C TYR A 8 6.93 3.63 24.04
N TYR A 9 7.72 4.70 23.83
CA TYR A 9 7.83 5.39 22.56
C TYR A 9 8.24 4.49 21.37
N PRO A 10 9.31 3.68 21.42
CA PRO A 10 9.72 2.89 20.26
C PRO A 10 8.70 1.82 19.90
N PHE A 11 8.14 1.12 20.89
CA PHE A 11 7.11 0.11 20.66
C PHE A 11 5.81 0.72 20.08
N PHE A 12 5.39 1.86 20.62
CA PHE A 12 4.26 2.61 20.08
C PHE A 12 4.50 3.07 18.64
N LEU A 13 5.70 3.57 18.32
CA LEU A 13 6.05 3.98 16.96
C LEU A 13 6.07 2.81 15.97
N ILE A 14 6.49 1.62 16.40
CA ILE A 14 6.40 0.40 15.60
C ILE A 14 4.92 0.07 15.29
N ILE A 15 4.03 0.16 16.29
CA ILE A 15 2.59 -0.06 16.08
C ILE A 15 2.03 0.98 15.11
N VAL A 16 2.39 2.26 15.25
CA VAL A 16 1.96 3.34 14.35
C VAL A 16 2.43 3.08 12.92
N ALA A 17 3.69 2.64 12.74
CA ALA A 17 4.24 2.29 11.44
C ALA A 17 3.54 1.08 10.82
N LEU A 18 3.35 -0.01 11.58
CA LEU A 18 2.63 -1.20 11.14
C LEU A 18 1.18 -0.89 10.78
N ALA A 19 0.49 -0.08 11.58
CA ALA A 19 -0.87 0.36 11.30
C ALA A 19 -0.92 1.16 9.99
N GLY A 20 -0.01 2.12 9.79
CA GLY A 20 0.07 2.91 8.56
C GLY A 20 0.51 2.12 7.32
N TRP A 21 1.22 1.01 7.49
CA TRP A 21 1.54 0.08 6.42
C TRP A 21 0.34 -0.82 6.08
N LEU A 22 -0.39 -1.32 7.08
CA LEU A 22 -1.54 -2.19 6.90
C LEU A 22 -2.74 -1.46 6.28
N ILE A 23 -3.11 -0.31 6.84
CA ILE A 23 -4.15 0.59 6.31
C ILE A 23 -3.54 1.99 6.19
N ARG A 24 -3.53 2.53 4.97
CA ARG A 24 -3.01 3.88 4.72
C ARG A 24 -3.79 4.90 5.56
N GLY A 25 -3.08 5.83 6.17
CA GLY A 25 -3.68 6.82 7.07
C GLY A 25 -3.95 6.33 8.51
N ALA A 26 -3.96 5.02 8.80
CA ALA A 26 -4.26 4.52 10.16
C ALA A 26 -3.19 4.92 11.20
N GLY A 27 -1.92 5.05 10.80
CA GLY A 27 -0.87 5.58 11.67
C GLY A 27 -1.16 7.02 12.14
N TYR A 28 -1.65 7.89 11.25
CA TYR A 28 -2.04 9.25 11.61
C TYR A 28 -3.27 9.27 12.53
N LEU A 29 -4.16 8.30 12.39
CA LEU A 29 -5.30 8.14 13.28
C LEU A 29 -4.86 7.77 14.70
N LEU A 30 -3.87 6.86 14.84
CA LEU A 30 -3.26 6.52 16.14
C LEU A 30 -2.49 7.68 16.77
N LEU A 31 -1.97 8.59 15.96
CA LEU A 31 -1.35 9.85 16.42
C LEU A 31 -2.37 10.95 16.74
N GLY A 32 -3.67 10.70 16.54
CA GLY A 32 -4.74 11.67 16.77
C GLY A 32 -5.01 12.67 15.62
N GLU A 33 -4.25 12.59 14.52
CA GLU A 33 -4.35 13.47 13.36
C GLU A 33 -5.44 13.00 12.36
N LYS A 34 -6.72 13.05 12.78
CA LYS A 34 -7.86 12.51 12.00
C LYS A 34 -7.97 13.07 10.57
N LYS A 35 -7.82 14.39 10.39
CA LYS A 35 -7.92 15.02 9.07
C LYS A 35 -6.84 14.49 8.12
N ARG A 36 -5.61 14.38 8.62
CA ARG A 36 -4.46 13.91 7.84
C ARG A 36 -4.59 12.42 7.50
N ALA A 37 -5.10 11.62 8.45
CA ALA A 37 -5.42 10.22 8.22
C ALA A 37 -6.37 10.04 7.03
N ILE A 38 -7.47 10.80 7.01
CA ILE A 38 -8.46 10.74 5.93
C ILE A 38 -7.87 11.19 4.59
N ILE A 39 -7.16 12.31 4.55
CA ILE A 39 -6.55 12.83 3.32
C ILE A 39 -5.59 11.79 2.72
N ILE A 40 -4.71 11.21 3.54
CA ILE A 40 -3.72 10.24 3.09
C ILE A 40 -4.36 8.93 2.66
N PHE A 41 -5.37 8.46 3.41
CA PHE A 41 -6.12 7.27 3.03
C PHE A 41 -6.80 7.46 1.65
N ILE A 42 -7.52 8.57 1.47
CA ILE A 42 -8.23 8.85 0.21
C ILE A 42 -7.24 9.01 -0.94
N ALA A 43 -6.19 9.83 -0.78
CA ALA A 43 -5.24 10.11 -1.85
C ALA A 43 -4.57 8.82 -2.35
N ILE A 44 -4.01 8.01 -1.44
CA ILE A 44 -3.29 6.80 -1.83
C ILE A 44 -4.26 5.75 -2.39
N THR A 45 -5.42 5.57 -1.76
CA THR A 45 -6.41 4.58 -2.24
C THR A 45 -6.90 4.95 -3.63
N LEU A 46 -7.20 6.23 -3.89
CA LEU A 46 -7.62 6.68 -5.22
C LEU A 46 -6.53 6.46 -6.25
N THR A 47 -5.29 6.90 -6.00
CA THR A 47 -4.18 6.70 -6.93
C THR A 47 -3.97 5.22 -7.26
N PHE A 48 -4.00 4.35 -6.24
CA PHE A 48 -3.88 2.91 -6.41
C PHE A 48 -5.04 2.32 -7.23
N THR A 49 -6.29 2.69 -6.91
CA THR A 49 -7.47 2.21 -7.66
C THR A 49 -7.50 2.72 -9.10
N ILE A 50 -7.00 3.94 -9.35
CA ILE A 50 -6.86 4.48 -10.71
C ILE A 50 -5.80 3.68 -11.48
N GLY A 51 -4.68 3.32 -10.84
CA GLY A 51 -3.69 2.44 -11.43
C GLY A 51 -4.27 1.08 -11.85
N ILE A 52 -5.04 0.44 -10.96
CA ILE A 52 -5.76 -0.80 -11.28
C ILE A 52 -6.83 -0.57 -12.37
N TYR A 53 -7.55 0.54 -12.35
CA TYR A 53 -8.58 0.83 -13.34
C TYR A 53 -7.99 1.01 -14.75
N ILE A 54 -6.86 1.71 -14.87
CA ILE A 54 -6.18 1.96 -16.14
C ILE A 54 -5.52 0.69 -16.68
N ALA A 55 -4.83 -0.06 -15.81
CA ALA A 55 -3.98 -1.17 -16.22
C ALA A 55 -4.55 -2.55 -15.96
N SER A 56 -5.77 -2.66 -15.40
CA SER A 56 -6.36 -3.89 -14.88
C SER A 56 -5.60 -4.49 -13.68
N ILE A 57 -6.21 -5.48 -13.02
CA ILE A 57 -5.67 -6.14 -11.83
C ILE A 57 -4.38 -6.93 -12.14
N GLY A 58 -4.18 -7.33 -13.39
CA GLY A 58 -2.98 -8.06 -13.82
C GLY A 58 -1.69 -7.23 -13.80
N VAL A 59 -1.76 -5.92 -13.52
CA VAL A 59 -0.56 -5.10 -13.29
C VAL A 59 0.17 -5.49 -11.99
N ILE A 60 -0.55 -6.14 -11.07
CA ILE A 60 -0.01 -6.74 -9.87
C ILE A 60 0.48 -8.14 -10.25
N ASP A 61 1.74 -8.21 -10.68
CA ASP A 61 2.37 -9.41 -11.23
C ASP A 61 3.59 -9.81 -10.40
N TYR A 62 3.43 -10.88 -9.61
CA TYR A 62 4.53 -11.42 -8.80
C TYR A 62 5.51 -12.29 -9.59
N VAL A 63 5.16 -12.70 -10.82
CA VAL A 63 5.94 -13.63 -11.65
C VAL A 63 6.90 -12.87 -12.55
N ASN A 64 6.39 -11.94 -13.38
CA ASN A 64 7.20 -11.25 -14.40
C ASN A 64 7.81 -9.94 -13.89
N ALA A 65 7.20 -9.27 -12.90
CA ALA A 65 7.66 -7.98 -12.39
C ALA A 65 7.95 -7.96 -10.89
N LYS A 66 8.77 -8.91 -10.44
CA LYS A 66 9.16 -9.08 -9.03
C LYS A 66 9.62 -7.79 -8.33
N ALA A 67 10.43 -6.97 -9.00
CA ALA A 67 10.92 -5.72 -8.40
C ALA A 67 9.79 -4.71 -8.14
N TRP A 68 8.89 -4.55 -9.11
CA TRP A 68 7.73 -3.67 -8.98
C TRP A 68 6.72 -4.23 -7.97
N PHE A 69 6.47 -5.54 -7.98
CA PHE A 69 5.63 -6.19 -7.00
C PHE A 69 6.13 -5.97 -5.56
N VAL A 70 7.44 -6.06 -5.33
CA VAL A 70 8.04 -5.76 -4.01
C VAL A 70 7.79 -4.30 -3.61
N ALA A 71 7.94 -3.34 -4.54
CA ALA A 71 7.62 -1.94 -4.26
C ALA A 71 6.14 -1.74 -3.88
N GLN A 72 5.23 -2.36 -4.62
CA GLN A 72 3.80 -2.35 -4.31
C GLN A 72 3.49 -2.99 -2.94
N VAL A 73 4.20 -4.04 -2.54
CA VAL A 73 4.04 -4.67 -1.20
C VAL A 73 4.54 -3.76 -0.07
N PHE A 74 5.62 -3.00 -0.28
CA PHE A 74 6.02 -1.94 0.67
C PHE A 74 4.94 -0.87 0.82
N ASN A 75 4.11 -0.71 -0.20
CA ASN A 75 2.95 0.14 -0.11
C ASN A 75 1.85 -0.45 0.78
N SER A 76 1.46 -1.70 0.59
CA SER A 76 0.49 -2.36 1.46
C SER A 76 0.60 -3.88 1.35
N PRO A 77 0.45 -4.63 2.46
CA PRO A 77 0.37 -6.09 2.40
C PRO A 77 -0.86 -6.57 1.63
N LEU A 78 -1.87 -5.73 1.41
CA LEU A 78 -3.04 -6.04 0.58
C LEU A 78 -2.65 -6.41 -0.86
N VAL A 79 -1.55 -5.87 -1.37
CA VAL A 79 -1.01 -6.20 -2.70
C VAL A 79 -0.65 -7.68 -2.81
N ILE A 80 -0.25 -8.35 -1.73
CA ILE A 80 0.03 -9.79 -1.74
C ILE A 80 -1.25 -10.57 -2.07
N ILE A 81 -2.37 -10.19 -1.47
CA ILE A 81 -3.68 -10.80 -1.71
C ILE A 81 -4.10 -10.54 -3.16
N LEU A 82 -3.99 -9.28 -3.62
CA LEU A 82 -4.33 -8.93 -5.01
C LEU A 82 -3.46 -9.66 -6.03
N GLY A 83 -2.17 -9.83 -5.75
CA GLY A 83 -1.24 -10.59 -6.60
C GLY A 83 -1.61 -12.06 -6.69
N SER A 84 -2.10 -12.66 -5.60
CA SER A 84 -2.60 -14.05 -5.62
C SER A 84 -3.87 -14.19 -6.47
N ILE A 85 -4.77 -13.21 -6.44
CA ILE A 85 -5.99 -13.17 -7.26
C ILE A 85 -5.63 -12.93 -8.73
N SER A 86 -4.74 -11.99 -9.00
CA SER A 86 -4.22 -11.67 -10.33
C SER A 86 -3.59 -12.90 -10.99
N ALA A 87 -2.74 -13.62 -10.25
CA ALA A 87 -2.09 -14.83 -10.73
C ALA A 87 -3.06 -15.99 -11.00
N ALA A 88 -4.17 -16.07 -10.26
CA ALA A 88 -5.18 -17.12 -10.44
C ALA A 88 -6.08 -16.89 -11.67
N SER A 89 -6.23 -15.64 -12.12
CA SER A 89 -7.24 -15.25 -13.10
C SER A 89 -6.70 -14.99 -14.51
N ASP A 90 -5.40 -15.25 -14.74
CA ASP A 90 -4.73 -15.14 -16.05
C ASP A 90 -5.12 -13.86 -16.81
N TYR A 91 -4.82 -12.70 -16.20
CA TYR A 91 -5.06 -11.38 -16.78
C TYR A 91 -3.79 -10.79 -17.38
N PRO A 92 -3.33 -11.24 -18.56
CA PRO A 92 -2.12 -10.70 -19.15
C PRO A 92 -2.34 -9.27 -19.65
N ILE A 93 -1.50 -8.33 -19.18
CA ILE A 93 -1.46 -6.96 -19.67
C ILE A 93 -0.08 -6.69 -20.25
N TYR A 94 -0.07 -6.10 -21.44
CA TYR A 94 1.16 -5.84 -22.19
C TYR A 94 1.25 -4.38 -22.60
N GLY A 95 2.49 -3.95 -22.89
CA GLY A 95 2.78 -2.63 -23.43
C GLY A 95 2.59 -1.51 -22.41
N ARG A 96 2.35 -0.30 -22.91
CA ARG A 96 2.47 0.93 -22.12
C ARG A 96 1.50 1.03 -20.94
N THR A 97 0.34 0.39 -21.02
CA THR A 97 -0.66 0.39 -19.95
C THR A 97 -0.15 -0.34 -18.71
N TYR A 98 0.66 -1.39 -18.90
CA TYR A 98 1.33 -2.12 -17.82
C TYR A 98 2.31 -1.22 -17.06
N ASP A 99 3.20 -0.52 -17.78
CA ASP A 99 4.20 0.37 -17.18
C ASP A 99 3.53 1.50 -16.38
N ILE A 100 2.48 2.10 -16.96
CA ILE A 100 1.73 3.19 -16.31
C ILE A 100 1.05 2.69 -15.03
N GLY A 101 0.41 1.52 -15.09
CA GLY A 101 -0.24 0.95 -13.90
C GLY A 101 0.74 0.56 -12.81
N GLN A 102 1.94 0.09 -13.15
CA GLN A 102 3.00 -0.18 -12.17
C GLN A 102 3.39 1.08 -11.41
N ILE A 103 3.53 2.21 -12.10
CA ILE A 103 3.88 3.50 -11.47
C ILE A 103 2.78 3.96 -10.52
N TYR A 104 1.51 3.83 -10.88
CA TYR A 104 0.39 4.28 -10.04
C TYR A 104 0.06 3.35 -8.87
N THR A 105 0.52 2.10 -8.90
CA THR A 105 0.28 1.11 -7.84
C THR A 105 1.46 0.93 -6.88
N SER A 106 2.65 1.43 -7.25
CA SER A 106 3.91 1.30 -6.49
C SER A 106 4.19 2.46 -5.54
#